data_AF-A0A3D4DY07-F1
#
_entry.id   AF-A0A3D4DY07-F1
#
_cell.length_a   1.000
_cell.length_b   1.000
_cell.length_c   1.000
_cell.angle_alpha   90.00
_cell.angle_beta   90.00
_cell.angle_gamma   90.00
#
_symmetry.space_group_name_H-M   'P 1'
#
loop_
_entity.id
_entity.type
_entity.pdbx_description
1 polymer ?
#
loop_
_entity_poly.entity_id
_entity_poly.type
_entity_poly.pdbx_seq_one_letter_code
_entity_poly.pdbx_strand_id
1 'polypeptide(L)' 'HLGERDRFRKHTLWEQVANVPLILHDPTRPVAKVVTDPVALLDIAPTVADYLSLPPRENYIG' A
#
# COMPACT_ATOMS: atom_id res chain seq x y z
N HIS A 1 -1.79 -14.84 9.24
CA HIS A 1 -2.66 -15.92 9.72
C HIS A 1 -2.93 -15.73 11.20
N LEU A 2 -4.19 -15.81 11.59
CA LEU A 2 -4.71 -15.81 12.96
C LEU A 2 -5.29 -17.19 13.28
N GLY A 3 -4.65 -18.26 12.79
CA GLY A 3 -5.11 -19.64 12.93
C GLY A 3 -5.43 -20.32 11.60
N GLU A 4 -5.54 -19.58 10.49
CA GLU A 4 -5.79 -20.21 9.19
C GLU A 4 -4.62 -21.12 8.79
N ARG A 5 -4.97 -22.34 8.35
CA ARG A 5 -4.00 -23.38 7.97
C ARG A 5 -3.05 -23.76 9.11
N ASP A 6 -3.56 -23.78 10.34
CA ASP A 6 -2.82 -24.09 11.57
C ASP A 6 -1.58 -23.21 11.75
N ARG A 7 -1.68 -21.94 11.37
CA ARG A 7 -0.57 -20.99 11.40
C ARG A 7 -0.95 -19.70 12.12
N PHE A 8 -0.05 -19.22 12.95
CA PHE A 8 -0.06 -17.86 13.51
C PHE A 8 1.25 -17.15 13.11
N ARG A 9 1.30 -16.66 11.86
CA ARG A 9 2.49 -15.98 11.31
C ARG A 9 2.16 -15.10 10.10
N LYS A 10 3.15 -14.31 9.70
CA LYS A 10 3.10 -13.37 8.55
C LYS A 10 4.06 -13.71 7.40
N HIS A 11 4.93 -14.72 7.53
CA HIS A 11 5.86 -15.11 6.46
C HIS A 11 5.23 -16.12 5.51
N THR A 12 4.24 -15.69 4.75
CA THR A 12 3.57 -16.47 3.70
C THR A 12 3.05 -15.53 2.61
N LEU A 13 2.83 -16.06 1.41
CA LEU A 13 2.32 -15.30 0.25
C LEU A 13 0.79 -15.37 0.11
N TRP A 14 0.09 -15.71 1.17
CA TRP A 14 -1.38 -15.80 1.14
C TRP A 14 -2.00 -14.41 1.22
N GLU A 15 -3.09 -14.22 0.49
CA GLU A 15 -3.79 -12.93 0.41
C GLU A 15 -4.08 -12.32 1.78
N GLN A 16 -4.55 -13.10 2.75
CA GLN A 16 -4.87 -12.60 4.10
C GLN A 16 -3.65 -12.02 4.86
N VAL A 17 -2.44 -12.27 4.37
CA VAL A 17 -1.19 -11.79 4.95
C VAL A 17 -0.57 -10.67 4.11
N ALA A 18 -0.66 -10.77 2.78
CA ALA A 18 -0.12 -9.77 1.86
C ALA A 18 -1.05 -8.56 1.65
N ASN A 19 -2.37 -8.77 1.70
CA ASN A 19 -3.38 -7.73 1.56
C ASN A 19 -3.56 -7.01 2.90
N VAL A 20 -2.98 -5.81 3.00
CA VAL A 20 -2.97 -4.99 4.21
C VAL A 20 -3.82 -3.73 3.99
N PRO A 21 -4.41 -3.16 5.06
CA PRO A 21 -5.12 -1.90 4.93
C PRO A 21 -4.15 -0.76 4.54
N LEU A 22 -4.49 -0.04 3.48
CA LEU A 22 -3.84 1.21 3.06
C LEU A 22 -4.91 2.29 2.92
N ILE A 23 -4.82 3.34 3.74
CA ILE A 23 -5.79 4.45 3.76
C ILE A 23 -4.99 5.75 3.66
N LEU A 24 -5.31 6.58 2.66
CA LEU A 24 -4.70 7.89 2.45
C LEU A 24 -5.72 8.99 2.73
N HIS A 25 -5.35 9.96 3.55
CA HIS A 25 -6.17 11.13 3.84
C HIS A 25 -5.50 12.39 3.27
N ASP A 26 -6.13 12.97 2.27
CA ASP A 26 -5.75 14.26 1.69
C ASP A 26 -6.82 15.29 2.09
N PRO A 27 -6.52 16.24 3.00
CA PRO A 27 -7.51 17.22 3.47
C PRO A 27 -7.98 18.16 2.35
N THR A 28 -7.26 18.24 1.23
CA THR A 28 -7.67 19.03 0.06
C THR A 28 -8.70 18.30 -0.82
N ARG A 29 -8.90 17.00 -0.58
CA ARG A 29 -9.83 16.13 -1.31
C ARG A 29 -10.88 15.56 -0.35
N PRO A 30 -11.97 16.32 -0.08
CA PRO A 30 -12.96 15.94 0.94
C PRO A 30 -13.87 14.78 0.53
N VAL A 31 -13.89 14.40 -0.75
CA VAL A 31 -14.71 13.30 -1.25
C VAL A 31 -13.93 12.00 -1.16
N ALA A 32 -14.42 11.08 -0.34
CA ALA A 32 -13.83 9.75 -0.21
C ALA A 32 -13.92 8.97 -1.53
N LYS A 33 -12.88 8.18 -1.80
CA LYS A 33 -12.83 7.26 -2.94
C LYS A 33 -12.36 5.89 -2.47
N VAL A 34 -13.04 4.85 -2.94
CA VAL A 34 -12.56 3.46 -2.83
C VAL A 34 -11.80 3.12 -4.10
N VAL A 35 -10.59 2.59 -3.96
CA VAL A 35 -9.75 2.10 -5.05
C VAL A 35 -9.59 0.60 -4.88
N THR A 36 -9.93 -0.16 -5.91
CA THR A 36 -9.85 -1.63 -5.92
C THR A 36 -8.70 -2.16 -6.78
N ASP A 37 -7.95 -1.25 -7.41
CA ASP A 37 -6.76 -1.59 -8.17
C ASP A 37 -5.69 -2.21 -7.25
N PRO A 38 -5.00 -3.29 -7.68
CA PRO A 38 -3.91 -3.84 -6.91
C PRO A 38 -2.73 -2.86 -6.88
N VAL A 39 -2.24 -2.58 -5.68
CA VAL A 39 -1.06 -1.72 -5.43
C VAL A 39 -0.08 -2.42 -4.50
N ALA A 40 1.19 -2.06 -4.59
CA ALA A 40 2.23 -2.55 -3.71
C ALA A 40 2.60 -1.51 -2.65
N LEU A 41 3.10 -1.97 -1.49
CA LEU A 41 3.64 -1.06 -0.48
C LEU A 41 4.88 -0.28 -0.98
N LEU A 42 5.51 -0.73 -2.08
CA LEU A 42 6.63 -0.03 -2.71
C LEU A 42 6.19 1.29 -3.37
N ASP A 43 4.93 1.38 -3.77
CA ASP A 43 4.36 2.53 -4.47
C ASP A 43 4.22 3.75 -3.53
N ILE A 44 4.32 3.55 -2.21
CA ILE A 44 4.18 4.62 -1.19
C ILE A 44 5.27 5.68 -1.37
N ALA A 45 6.52 5.26 -1.57
CA ALA A 45 7.65 6.19 -1.69
C ALA A 45 7.54 7.12 -2.91
N PRO A 46 7.36 6.61 -4.16
CA PRO A 46 7.14 7.47 -5.31
C PRO A 46 5.85 8.30 -5.18
N THR A 47 4.77 7.75 -4.60
CA THR A 47 3.51 8.50 -4.38
C THR A 47 3.71 9.74 -3.49
N VAL A 48 4.43 9.59 -2.37
CA VAL A 48 4.69 10.73 -1.46
C VAL A 48 5.63 11.74 -2.11
N ALA A 49 6.64 11.28 -2.85
CA ALA A 49 7.55 12.17 -3.57
C ALA A 49 6.80 13.00 -4.63
N ASP A 50 5.93 12.36 -5.41
CA ASP A 50 5.07 13.02 -6.40
C ASP A 50 4.12 14.03 -5.75
N TYR A 51 3.47 13.66 -4.65
CA TYR A 51 2.59 14.57 -3.90
C TYR A 51 3.31 15.83 -3.39
N LEU A 52 4.60 15.71 -3.03
CA LEU A 52 5.45 16.82 -2.63
C LEU A 52 6.14 17.54 -3.82
N SER A 53 5.84 17.14 -5.06
CA SER A 53 6.46 17.67 -6.28
C SER A 53 7.99 17.54 -6.28
N LEU A 54 8.52 16.47 -5.70
CA LEU A 54 9.95 16.16 -5.71
C LEU A 54 10.37 15.51 -7.04
N PRO A 55 11.63 15.68 -7.48
CA PRO A 55 12.11 15.04 -8.70
C PRO A 55 12.09 13.49 -8.56
N PRO A 56 11.80 12.76 -9.66
CA PRO A 56 11.80 11.31 -9.65
C PRO A 56 13.21 10.77 -9.35
N ARG A 57 13.28 9.61 -8.69
CA ARG A 57 14.54 8.93 -8.39
C ARG A 57 14.63 7.62 -9.17
N GLU A 58 15.81 7.34 -9.72
CA GLU A 58 16.07 6.14 -10.53
C GLU A 58 15.85 4.82 -9.77
N ASN A 59 15.89 4.85 -8.43
CA ASN A 59 15.77 3.66 -7.60
C ASN A 59 14.35 3.40 -7.06
N TYR A 60 13.34 4.16 -7.49
CA TYR A 60 11.95 3.80 -7.24
C TYR A 60 11.55 2.64 -8.15
N ILE A 61 10.93 1.61 -7.56
CA ILE A 61 10.51 0.38 -8.26
C ILE A 61 8.97 0.28 -8.39
N GLY A 62 8.23 1.08 -7.60
CA GLY A 62 6.77 1.22 -7.66
C GLY A 62 6.33 2.45 -8.43
#